data_AF-A0A6P4YP20-F1
#
_entry.id   AF-A0A6P4YP20-F1
#
_cell.length_a   1.000
_cell.length_b   1.000
_cell.length_c   1.000
_cell.angle_alpha   90.00
_cell.angle_beta   90.00
_cell.angle_gamma   90.00
#
_symmetry.space_group_name_H-M   'P 1'
#
loop_
_entity.id
_entity.type
_entity.pdbx_description
1 polymer ?
#
loop_
_entity_poly.entity_id
_entity_poly.type
_entity_poly.pdbx_seq_one_letter_code
_entity_poly.pdbx_strand_id
1 'polypeptide(L)'
;MQNTRGCFASVWDSLPRKILFYVVVPLGLYLFDVTTDLSLAVQYYNSGDFTWFGLTLGFVLGPSIIINIFSLLISGNVKDSKLMSFKVLLAILQLGVFPVYLNILYLLVKGNDVDKHIVISLPAVHLLEGMLESVPQLCLQLYILLLTGEQVSVLKVITMVASLLAAVKAVVTGLYYFVIKALDMTCSCGFVTRLILLTVWKVVELSVRVLAIGLFASAFQPWIALPIGVHWLVMTVTIICIDKNAIVFLGIGAALLMAVDTFSITFSMAHNRTFWLSTVLTLLGNITMVTVWYTLKAGQDWYDVPALVGVLVGSVVSAGLGFILMVLRGKIRPPFTCCCDKSPEEQDSRAPDPEEQDSRAPDPEEQDSRAPDPEEQDSRAPDPEEQDLLAPSPRTYMEFETNV
;
A
#
# COMPACT_ATOMS: atom_id res chain seq x y z
N MET A 1 -22.93 -19.08 -13.22
CA MET A 1 -22.54 -18.02 -12.26
C MET A 1 -22.26 -16.69 -12.98
N GLN A 2 -23.27 -16.11 -13.62
CA GLN A 2 -23.22 -14.81 -14.30
C GLN A 2 -24.40 -13.98 -13.80
N ASN A 3 -24.30 -13.33 -12.63
CA ASN A 3 -25.22 -12.19 -12.36
C ASN A 3 -24.85 -11.25 -11.19
N THR A 4 -23.68 -11.35 -10.56
CA THR A 4 -23.34 -10.45 -9.44
C THR A 4 -22.36 -9.33 -9.80
N ARG A 5 -21.68 -9.40 -10.96
CA ARG A 5 -20.81 -8.31 -11.45
C ARG A 5 -21.59 -7.11 -12.01
N GLY A 6 -22.85 -7.30 -12.42
CA GLY A 6 -23.62 -6.26 -13.13
C GLY A 6 -24.23 -5.18 -12.24
N CYS A 7 -24.62 -5.50 -11.00
CA CYS A 7 -25.43 -4.59 -10.21
C CYS A 7 -24.60 -3.44 -9.60
N PHE A 8 -23.37 -3.70 -9.15
CA PHE A 8 -22.50 -2.63 -8.66
C PHE A 8 -21.92 -1.81 -9.83
N ALA A 9 -21.44 -2.44 -10.90
CA ALA A 9 -20.88 -1.74 -12.05
C ALA A 9 -21.88 -0.78 -12.72
N SER A 10 -23.15 -1.17 -12.85
CA SER A 10 -24.23 -0.34 -13.40
C SER A 10 -24.50 0.93 -12.59
N VAL A 11 -24.37 0.85 -11.26
CA VAL A 11 -24.55 2.01 -10.37
C VAL A 11 -23.40 3.01 -10.52
N TRP A 12 -22.19 2.59 -10.85
CA TRP A 12 -21.05 3.51 -10.96
C TRP A 12 -20.83 4.12 -12.35
N ASP A 13 -21.63 3.71 -13.35
CA ASP A 13 -21.31 4.01 -14.74
C ASP A 13 -21.85 5.33 -15.30
N SER A 14 -22.70 6.04 -14.56
CA SER A 14 -23.23 7.31 -15.06
C SER A 14 -22.16 8.41 -15.05
N LEU A 15 -22.06 9.14 -16.18
CA LEU A 15 -21.17 10.28 -16.35
C LEU A 15 -21.20 11.29 -15.18
N PRO A 16 -22.36 11.72 -14.64
CA PRO A 16 -22.36 12.67 -13.51
C PRO A 16 -21.73 12.08 -12.25
N ARG A 17 -21.88 10.77 -11.99
CA ARG A 17 -21.23 10.12 -10.84
C ARG A 17 -19.72 10.03 -11.06
N LYS A 18 -19.27 9.69 -12.27
CA LYS A 18 -17.84 9.70 -12.60
C LYS A 18 -17.22 11.09 -12.41
N ILE A 19 -17.86 12.14 -12.91
CA ILE A 19 -17.38 13.53 -12.73
C ILE A 19 -17.34 13.90 -11.25
N LEU A 20 -18.39 13.57 -10.49
CA LEU A 20 -18.46 13.86 -9.06
C LEU A 20 -17.30 13.23 -8.29
N PHE A 21 -17.06 11.92 -8.48
CA PHE A 21 -16.07 11.18 -7.69
C PHE A 21 -14.63 11.31 -8.19
N TYR A 22 -14.39 11.50 -9.49
CA TYR A 22 -13.04 11.63 -10.04
C TYR A 22 -12.54 13.07 -10.11
N VAL A 23 -13.44 14.06 -10.15
CA VAL A 23 -13.07 15.48 -10.34
C VAL A 23 -13.54 16.32 -9.17
N VAL A 24 -14.86 16.41 -8.95
CA VAL A 24 -15.42 17.41 -8.01
C VAL A 24 -15.02 17.15 -6.56
N VAL A 25 -15.19 15.92 -6.06
CA VAL A 25 -14.87 15.60 -4.65
C VAL A 25 -13.37 15.70 -4.39
N PRO A 26 -12.46 15.09 -5.18
CA PRO A 26 -11.03 15.20 -4.93
C PRO A 26 -10.50 16.64 -5.07
N LEU A 27 -10.96 17.39 -6.07
CA LEU A 27 -10.60 18.80 -6.25
C LEU A 27 -11.12 19.67 -5.11
N GLY A 28 -12.36 19.44 -4.67
CA GLY A 28 -12.94 20.16 -3.53
C GLY A 28 -12.17 19.91 -2.23
N LEU A 29 -11.76 18.67 -1.96
CA LEU A 29 -10.91 18.34 -0.81
C LEU A 29 -9.53 18.98 -0.90
N TYR A 30 -8.93 19.03 -2.09
CA TYR A 30 -7.66 19.71 -2.32
C TYR A 30 -7.78 21.22 -2.06
N LEU A 31 -8.81 21.87 -2.61
CA LEU A 31 -9.08 23.29 -2.38
C LEU A 31 -9.31 23.58 -0.90
N PHE A 32 -10.05 22.69 -0.21
CA PHE A 32 -10.29 22.82 1.21
C PHE A 32 -8.97 22.83 2.01
N ASP A 33 -8.08 21.87 1.75
CA ASP A 33 -6.76 21.76 2.41
C ASP A 33 -5.94 23.06 2.23
N VAL A 34 -5.77 23.50 0.99
CA VAL A 34 -5.06 24.75 0.66
C VAL A 34 -5.70 25.96 1.36
N THR A 35 -7.04 26.05 1.38
CA THR A 35 -7.71 27.16 2.06
C THR A 35 -7.52 27.12 3.57
N THR A 36 -7.52 25.94 4.20
CA THR A 36 -7.29 25.81 5.64
C THR A 36 -5.87 26.19 6.01
N ASP A 37 -4.89 25.82 5.19
CA ASP A 37 -3.48 26.10 5.44
C ASP A 37 -3.14 27.58 5.25
N LEU A 38 -3.68 28.21 4.20
CA LEU A 38 -3.56 29.65 4.00
C LEU A 38 -4.28 30.46 5.09
N SER A 39 -5.47 30.00 5.54
CA SER A 39 -6.19 30.66 6.62
C SER A 39 -5.38 30.64 7.93
N LEU A 40 -4.71 29.53 8.22
CA LEU A 40 -3.83 29.40 9.36
C LEU A 40 -2.60 30.31 9.24
N ALA A 41 -1.98 30.38 8.05
CA ALA A 41 -0.87 31.30 7.80
C ALA A 41 -1.28 32.77 8.05
N VAL A 42 -2.44 33.19 7.52
CA VAL A 42 -2.97 34.54 7.73
C VAL A 42 -3.24 34.81 9.21
N GLN A 43 -3.70 33.81 9.98
CA GLN A 43 -3.88 33.96 11.42
C GLN A 43 -2.54 34.25 12.13
N TYR A 44 -1.45 33.55 11.78
CA TYR A 44 -0.13 33.83 12.35
C TYR A 44 0.39 35.20 11.95
N TYR A 45 0.15 35.64 10.71
CA TYR A 45 0.51 36.98 10.27
C TYR A 45 -0.20 38.06 11.09
N ASN A 46 -1.53 37.93 11.27
CA ASN A 46 -2.33 38.87 12.04
C ASN A 46 -1.96 38.88 13.53
N SER A 47 -1.44 37.76 14.05
CA SER A 47 -0.99 37.64 15.45
C SER A 47 0.43 38.20 15.66
N GLY A 48 1.11 38.64 14.59
CA GLY A 48 2.49 39.15 14.65
C GLY A 48 3.57 38.06 14.67
N ASP A 49 3.19 36.79 14.57
CA ASP A 49 4.09 35.63 14.61
C ASP A 49 4.67 35.33 13.23
N PHE A 50 5.55 36.21 12.74
CA PHE A 50 6.12 36.11 11.39
C PHE A 50 6.92 34.82 11.15
N THR A 51 7.51 34.23 12.19
CA THR A 51 8.23 32.96 12.08
C THR A 51 7.28 31.80 11.78
N TRP A 52 6.15 31.70 12.51
CA TRP A 52 5.15 30.65 12.29
C TRP A 52 4.42 30.84 10.97
N PHE A 53 4.15 32.09 10.61
CA PHE A 53 3.66 32.45 9.28
C PHE A 53 4.60 31.96 8.18
N GLY A 54 5.89 32.30 8.25
CA GLY A 54 6.88 31.92 7.24
C GLY A 54 7.07 30.41 7.11
N LEU A 55 7.10 29.69 8.24
CA LEU A 55 7.21 28.22 8.24
C LEU A 55 5.96 27.55 7.67
N THR A 56 4.76 28.00 8.06
CA THR A 56 3.49 27.46 7.53
C THR A 56 3.40 27.70 6.04
N LEU A 57 3.67 28.93 5.59
CA LEU A 57 3.66 29.28 4.17
C LEU A 57 4.74 28.49 3.38
N GLY A 58 5.89 28.24 4.00
CA GLY A 58 6.95 27.40 3.42
C GLY A 58 6.48 25.97 3.15
N PHE A 59 5.72 25.37 4.07
CA PHE A 59 5.16 24.02 3.88
C PHE A 59 4.04 23.98 2.85
N VAL A 60 3.30 25.07 2.63
CA VAL A 60 2.29 25.16 1.55
C VAL A 60 2.94 25.34 0.17
N LEU A 61 3.87 26.30 0.06
CA LEU A 61 4.45 26.67 -1.24
C LEU A 61 5.58 25.73 -1.68
N GLY A 62 6.38 25.22 -0.75
CA GLY A 62 7.58 24.43 -1.05
C GLY A 62 7.28 23.14 -1.82
N PRO A 63 6.43 22.24 -1.28
CA PRO A 63 6.00 21.01 -1.95
C PRO A 63 5.34 21.28 -3.31
N SER A 64 4.47 22.30 -3.38
CA SER A 64 3.85 22.76 -4.63
C SER A 64 4.89 23.10 -5.70
N ILE A 65 5.96 23.82 -5.33
CA ILE A 65 7.07 24.14 -6.25
C ILE A 65 7.81 22.85 -6.67
N ILE A 66 8.14 21.96 -5.74
CA ILE A 66 8.85 20.70 -6.01
C ILE A 66 8.07 19.85 -7.02
N ILE A 67 6.76 19.70 -6.81
CA ILE A 67 5.87 18.90 -7.66
C ILE A 67 5.72 19.51 -9.04
N ASN A 68 5.59 20.84 -9.13
CA ASN A 68 5.53 21.54 -10.41
C ASN A 68 6.82 21.38 -11.20
N ILE A 69 7.98 21.49 -10.56
CA ILE A 69 9.29 21.24 -11.20
C ILE A 69 9.35 19.80 -11.69
N PHE A 70 8.99 18.82 -10.85
CA PHE A 70 9.00 17.41 -11.22
C PHE A 70 8.07 17.10 -12.40
N SER A 71 6.87 17.70 -12.42
CA SER A 71 5.90 17.58 -13.51
C SER A 71 6.43 18.15 -14.83
N LEU A 72 7.15 19.29 -14.78
CA LEU A 72 7.80 19.88 -15.95
C LEU A 72 8.97 19.02 -16.46
N LEU A 73 9.79 18.47 -15.57
CA LEU A 73 10.91 17.58 -15.95
C LEU A 73 10.41 16.34 -16.70
N ILE A 74 9.30 15.74 -16.24
CA ILE A 74 8.68 14.60 -16.92
C ILE A 74 8.03 15.03 -18.25
N SER A 75 7.41 16.22 -18.28
CA SER A 75 6.74 16.75 -19.47
C SER A 75 7.68 17.28 -20.56
N GLY A 76 8.97 17.48 -20.27
CA GLY A 76 9.95 18.07 -21.20
C GLY A 76 10.15 17.32 -22.53
N ASN A 77 9.63 16.10 -22.65
CA ASN A 77 9.64 15.33 -23.91
C ASN A 77 8.48 15.66 -24.87
N VAL A 78 7.59 16.59 -24.52
CA VAL A 78 6.46 16.99 -25.37
C VAL A 78 6.90 18.01 -26.42
N LYS A 79 6.75 17.66 -27.71
CA LYS A 79 7.18 18.50 -28.85
C LYS A 79 6.31 19.76 -29.10
N ASP A 80 5.18 19.91 -28.43
CA ASP A 80 4.27 21.04 -28.63
C ASP A 80 4.66 22.26 -27.76
N SER A 81 5.20 23.29 -28.44
CA SER A 81 5.68 24.54 -27.84
C SER A 81 4.60 25.34 -27.10
N LYS A 82 3.36 25.40 -27.62
CA LYS A 82 2.28 26.19 -26.98
C LYS A 82 1.78 25.54 -25.70
N LEU A 83 1.61 24.21 -25.73
CA LEU A 83 1.21 23.44 -24.56
C LEU A 83 2.27 23.49 -23.47
N MET A 84 3.56 23.49 -23.84
CA MET A 84 4.66 23.64 -22.89
C MET A 84 4.67 25.01 -22.21
N SER A 85 4.49 26.11 -22.97
CA SER A 85 4.39 27.46 -22.38
C SER A 85 3.20 27.59 -21.41
N PHE A 86 2.05 27.00 -21.75
CA PHE A 86 0.89 26.99 -20.86
C PHE A 86 1.14 26.19 -19.57
N LYS A 87 1.77 25.02 -19.66
CA LYS A 87 2.18 24.22 -18.49
C LYS A 87 3.17 24.97 -17.60
N VAL A 88 4.15 25.65 -18.19
CA VAL A 88 5.14 26.46 -17.46
C VAL A 88 4.45 27.63 -16.74
N LEU A 89 3.51 28.32 -17.39
CA LEU A 89 2.73 29.39 -16.77
C LEU A 89 1.94 28.90 -15.54
N LEU A 90 1.28 27.76 -15.67
CA LEU A 90 0.50 27.16 -14.57
C LEU A 90 1.39 26.64 -13.44
N ALA A 91 2.57 26.12 -13.77
CA ALA A 91 3.58 25.74 -12.79
C ALA A 91 4.09 26.96 -12.01
N ILE A 92 4.29 28.10 -12.67
CA ILE A 92 4.66 29.38 -12.02
C ILE A 92 3.54 29.87 -11.11
N LEU A 93 2.28 29.76 -11.55
CA LEU A 93 1.12 30.16 -10.75
C LEU A 93 0.77 29.15 -9.65
N GLN A 94 1.55 28.07 -9.49
CA GLN A 94 1.29 26.95 -8.58
C GLN A 94 -0.04 26.22 -8.81
N LEU A 95 -0.64 26.37 -9.99
CA LEU A 95 -1.89 25.70 -10.38
C LEU A 95 -1.65 24.39 -11.14
N GLY A 96 -0.50 23.74 -10.97
CA GLY A 96 -0.11 22.56 -11.76
C GLY A 96 -1.04 21.34 -11.60
N VAL A 97 -1.83 21.29 -10.52
CA VAL A 97 -2.83 20.24 -10.27
C VAL A 97 -4.08 20.40 -11.14
N PHE A 98 -4.51 21.63 -11.45
CA PHE A 98 -5.74 21.90 -12.20
C PHE A 98 -5.73 21.35 -13.64
N PRO A 99 -4.65 21.48 -14.43
CA PRO A 99 -4.55 20.88 -15.75
C PRO A 99 -4.81 19.37 -15.77
N VAL A 100 -4.42 18.65 -14.71
CA VAL A 100 -4.65 17.21 -14.58
C VAL A 100 -6.14 16.92 -14.44
N TYR A 101 -6.84 17.65 -13.57
CA TYR A 101 -8.29 17.53 -13.40
C TYR A 101 -9.08 17.95 -14.64
N LEU A 102 -8.67 19.02 -15.32
CA LEU A 102 -9.29 19.46 -16.57
C LEU A 102 -9.13 18.41 -17.68
N ASN A 103 -7.97 17.75 -17.76
CA ASN A 103 -7.75 16.67 -18.72
C ASN A 103 -8.63 15.45 -18.42
N ILE A 104 -8.76 15.06 -17.15
CA ILE A 104 -9.68 13.99 -16.72
C ILE A 104 -11.12 14.35 -17.08
N LEU A 105 -11.56 15.57 -16.79
CA LEU A 105 -12.90 16.04 -17.14
C LEU A 105 -13.14 15.99 -18.65
N TYR A 106 -12.17 16.45 -19.46
CA TYR A 106 -12.25 16.40 -20.92
C TYR A 106 -12.40 14.97 -21.44
N LEU A 107 -11.60 14.03 -20.94
CA LEU A 107 -11.68 12.61 -21.35
C LEU A 107 -13.02 11.98 -20.98
N LEU A 108 -13.51 12.24 -19.75
CA LEU A 108 -14.80 11.74 -19.28
C LEU A 108 -15.96 12.27 -20.13
N VAL A 109 -15.99 13.57 -20.43
CA VAL A 109 -17.05 14.20 -21.25
C VAL A 109 -17.01 13.69 -22.69
N LYS A 110 -15.82 13.42 -23.23
CA LYS A 110 -15.65 12.88 -24.59
C LYS A 110 -16.00 11.40 -24.69
N GLY A 111 -16.26 10.72 -23.57
CA GLY A 111 -16.51 9.28 -23.53
C GLY A 111 -15.27 8.45 -23.85
N ASN A 112 -14.08 9.06 -23.79
CA ASN A 112 -12.83 8.32 -23.94
C ASN A 112 -12.50 7.63 -22.63
N ASP A 113 -11.89 6.44 -22.72
CA ASP A 113 -11.29 5.82 -21.55
C ASP A 113 -10.22 6.75 -20.96
N VAL A 114 -10.27 6.91 -19.64
CA VAL A 114 -9.28 7.71 -18.92
C VAL A 114 -7.95 6.98 -19.02
N ASP A 115 -6.97 7.61 -19.68
CA ASP A 115 -5.64 7.04 -19.89
C ASP A 115 -5.06 6.53 -18.56
N LYS A 116 -4.58 5.28 -18.57
CA LYS A 116 -3.98 4.60 -17.43
C LYS A 116 -2.83 5.43 -16.83
N HIS A 117 -2.09 6.19 -17.65
CA HIS A 117 -1.01 7.07 -17.20
C HIS A 117 -1.51 8.28 -16.40
N ILE A 118 -2.66 8.85 -16.77
CA ILE A 118 -3.29 9.99 -16.07
C ILE A 118 -3.88 9.53 -14.73
N VAL A 119 -4.47 8.33 -14.70
CA VAL A 119 -5.04 7.74 -13.48
C VAL A 119 -3.99 7.46 -12.41
N ILE A 120 -2.75 7.12 -12.80
CA ILE A 120 -1.65 6.79 -11.88
C ILE A 120 -0.90 8.04 -11.41
N SER A 121 -0.83 9.10 -12.23
CA SER A 121 -0.06 10.31 -11.90
C SER A 121 -0.75 11.18 -10.84
N LEU A 122 -2.08 11.25 -10.81
CA LEU A 122 -2.80 12.05 -9.81
C LEU A 122 -2.64 11.54 -8.36
N PRO A 123 -2.78 10.23 -8.07
CA PRO A 123 -2.43 9.66 -6.76
C PRO A 123 -0.96 9.92 -6.35
N ALA A 124 -0.02 9.94 -7.30
CA ALA A 124 1.38 10.23 -7.02
C ALA A 124 1.58 11.66 -6.53
N VAL A 125 0.92 12.62 -7.20
CA VAL A 125 0.97 14.04 -6.85
C VAL A 125 0.39 14.27 -5.46
N HIS A 126 -0.84 13.81 -5.19
CA HIS A 126 -1.44 13.99 -3.87
C HIS A 126 -0.63 13.30 -2.76
N LEU A 127 0.01 12.17 -3.05
CA LEU A 127 0.90 11.48 -2.11
C LEU A 127 2.11 12.32 -1.75
N LEU A 128 2.74 12.96 -2.74
CA LEU A 128 3.86 13.88 -2.51
C LEU A 128 3.41 15.11 -1.72
N GLU A 129 2.28 15.73 -2.09
CA GLU A 129 1.70 16.87 -1.34
C GLU A 129 1.43 16.46 0.11
N GLY A 130 0.64 15.42 0.33
CA GLY A 130 0.24 15.02 1.68
C GLY A 130 1.42 14.70 2.62
N MET A 131 2.54 14.18 2.08
CA MET A 131 3.71 13.83 2.89
C MET A 131 4.74 14.96 3.03
N LEU A 132 4.81 15.89 2.08
CA LEU A 132 5.78 17.00 2.11
C LEU A 132 5.17 18.31 2.64
N GLU A 133 3.85 18.46 2.58
CA GLU A 133 3.06 19.60 3.09
C GLU A 133 2.31 19.20 4.37
N SER A 134 1.29 18.35 4.25
CA SER A 134 0.34 18.12 5.35
C SER A 134 0.98 17.49 6.58
N VAL A 135 1.87 16.50 6.43
CA VAL A 135 2.55 15.85 7.58
C VAL A 135 3.53 16.79 8.29
N PRO A 136 4.49 17.45 7.61
CA PRO A 136 5.36 18.44 8.25
C PRO A 136 4.61 19.61 8.86
N GLN A 137 3.55 20.10 8.21
CA GLN A 137 2.71 21.15 8.76
C GLN A 137 1.97 20.70 10.02
N LEU A 138 1.46 19.48 10.05
CA LEU A 138 0.84 18.90 11.24
C LEU A 138 1.85 18.75 12.39
N CYS A 139 3.10 18.35 12.09
CA CYS A 139 4.19 18.32 13.06
C CYS A 139 4.50 19.72 13.61
N LEU A 140 4.52 20.75 12.74
CA LEU A 140 4.71 22.15 13.12
C LEU A 140 3.56 22.65 14.02
N GLN A 141 2.31 22.36 13.66
CA GLN A 141 1.14 22.73 14.46
C GLN A 141 1.18 22.11 15.85
N LEU A 142 1.52 20.81 15.94
CA LEU A 142 1.68 20.12 17.22
C LEU A 142 2.81 20.72 18.05
N TYR A 143 3.93 21.07 17.41
CA TYR A 143 5.04 21.74 18.08
C TYR A 143 4.66 23.12 18.63
N ILE A 144 3.95 23.95 17.85
CA ILE A 144 3.46 25.27 18.29
C ILE A 144 2.50 25.11 19.47
N LEU A 145 1.60 24.13 19.40
CA LEU A 145 0.65 23.80 20.47
C LEU A 145 1.36 23.53 21.81
N LEU A 146 2.39 22.67 21.76
CA LEU A 146 3.18 22.29 22.94
C LEU A 146 4.06 23.43 23.46
N LEU A 147 4.47 24.36 22.60
CA LEU A 147 5.31 25.50 22.99
C LEU A 147 4.48 26.61 23.63
N THR A 148 3.31 26.90 23.07
CA THR A 148 2.45 28.03 23.50
C THR A 148 1.61 27.69 24.72
N GLY A 149 1.23 26.43 24.91
CA GLY A 149 0.40 26.00 26.04
C GLY A 149 -0.97 26.68 26.12
N GLU A 150 -1.37 27.42 25.08
CA GLU A 150 -2.62 28.17 25.03
C GLU A 150 -3.82 27.27 24.73
N GLN A 151 -5.00 27.75 25.09
CA GLN A 151 -6.28 27.14 24.70
C GLN A 151 -6.32 26.94 23.18
N VAL A 152 -6.53 25.69 22.77
CA VAL A 152 -6.54 25.32 21.35
C VAL A 152 -7.73 25.98 20.69
N SER A 153 -7.50 26.91 19.76
CA SER A 153 -8.58 27.48 18.98
C SER A 153 -9.24 26.39 18.13
N VAL A 154 -10.55 26.48 17.94
CA VAL A 154 -11.33 25.51 17.13
C VAL A 154 -10.72 25.37 15.73
N LEU A 155 -10.22 26.47 15.17
CA LEU A 155 -9.55 26.47 13.86
C LEU A 155 -8.30 25.57 13.86
N LYS A 156 -7.41 25.69 14.87
CA LYS A 156 -6.20 24.85 14.98
C LYS A 156 -6.54 23.36 15.05
N VAL A 157 -7.59 22.99 15.78
CA VAL A 157 -8.06 21.59 15.83
C VAL A 157 -8.55 21.13 14.46
N ILE A 158 -9.38 21.94 13.80
CA ILE A 158 -9.92 21.62 12.47
C ILE A 158 -8.79 21.44 11.46
N THR A 159 -7.81 22.37 11.43
CA THR A 159 -6.69 22.28 10.50
C THR A 159 -5.83 21.05 10.79
N MET A 160 -5.55 20.73 12.06
CA MET A 160 -4.78 19.53 12.41
C MET A 160 -5.47 18.24 11.96
N VAL A 161 -6.79 18.14 12.18
CA VAL A 161 -7.57 16.98 11.74
C VAL A 161 -7.64 16.90 10.22
N ALA A 162 -7.83 18.04 9.54
CA ALA A 162 -7.85 18.12 8.08
C ALA A 162 -6.53 17.65 7.48
N SER A 163 -5.39 18.15 7.96
CA SER A 163 -4.06 17.76 7.48
C SER A 163 -3.80 16.26 7.69
N LEU A 164 -4.21 15.67 8.82
CA LEU A 164 -4.09 14.23 9.05
C LEU A 164 -4.95 13.42 8.06
N LEU A 165 -6.22 13.82 7.86
CA LEU A 165 -7.13 13.13 6.95
C LEU A 165 -6.67 13.25 5.49
N ALA A 166 -6.15 14.41 5.09
CA ALA A 166 -5.57 14.65 3.77
C ALA A 166 -4.37 13.72 3.53
N ALA A 167 -3.44 13.65 4.48
CA ALA A 167 -2.29 12.75 4.45
C ALA A 167 -2.70 11.27 4.37
N VAL A 168 -3.64 10.81 5.21
CA VAL A 168 -4.15 9.43 5.19
C VAL A 168 -4.81 9.11 3.84
N LYS A 169 -5.67 10.00 3.34
CA LYS A 169 -6.33 9.85 2.03
C LYS A 169 -5.30 9.73 0.91
N ALA A 170 -4.26 10.56 0.93
CA ALA A 170 -3.19 10.53 -0.05
C ALA A 170 -2.43 9.19 -0.05
N VAL A 171 -2.02 8.70 1.13
CA VAL A 171 -1.32 7.41 1.28
C VAL A 171 -2.20 6.23 0.87
N VAL A 172 -3.44 6.17 1.35
CA VAL A 172 -4.37 5.07 1.03
C VAL A 172 -4.66 5.03 -0.46
N THR A 173 -4.89 6.18 -1.09
CA THR A 173 -5.13 6.28 -2.54
C THR A 173 -3.89 5.89 -3.32
N GLY A 174 -2.71 6.40 -2.94
CA GLY A 174 -1.43 6.05 -3.56
C GLY A 174 -1.17 4.54 -3.50
N LEU A 175 -1.26 3.93 -2.31
CA LEU A 175 -1.10 2.49 -2.14
C LEU A 175 -2.14 1.68 -2.92
N TYR A 176 -3.40 2.12 -2.93
CA TYR A 176 -4.41 1.46 -3.74
C TYR A 176 -4.00 1.39 -5.22
N TYR A 177 -3.56 2.50 -5.81
CA TYR A 177 -3.21 2.55 -7.23
C TYR A 177 -1.85 1.91 -7.57
N PHE A 178 -0.82 2.11 -6.74
CA PHE A 178 0.52 1.57 -6.99
C PHE A 178 0.66 0.10 -6.60
N VAL A 179 -0.12 -0.37 -5.64
CA VAL A 179 0.12 -1.66 -4.98
C VAL A 179 -1.07 -2.61 -5.11
N ILE A 180 -2.29 -2.17 -4.82
CA ILE A 180 -3.48 -3.07 -4.77
C ILE A 180 -4.07 -3.29 -6.17
N LYS A 181 -4.30 -2.23 -6.93
CA LYS A 181 -4.84 -2.30 -8.29
C LYS A 181 -3.86 -2.98 -9.26
N ALA A 182 -2.56 -2.92 -8.96
CA ALA A 182 -1.54 -3.65 -9.71
C ALA A 182 -1.57 -5.17 -9.48
N LEU A 183 -2.18 -5.64 -8.39
CA LEU A 183 -2.17 -7.05 -7.96
C LEU A 183 -3.49 -7.81 -8.19
N ASP A 184 -4.64 -7.15 -8.36
CA ASP A 184 -5.89 -7.90 -8.54
C ASP A 184 -6.94 -7.16 -9.38
N MET A 185 -7.42 -7.84 -10.42
CA MET A 185 -8.50 -7.45 -11.32
C MET A 185 -9.87 -7.96 -10.83
N THR A 186 -9.92 -8.59 -9.64
CA THR A 186 -11.13 -9.23 -9.13
C THR A 186 -11.56 -8.69 -7.76
N CYS A 187 -12.80 -8.18 -7.69
CA CYS A 187 -13.49 -7.88 -6.44
C CYS A 187 -13.74 -9.17 -5.67
N SER A 188 -12.74 -9.66 -4.94
CA SER A 188 -12.91 -10.72 -3.95
C SER A 188 -13.60 -10.16 -2.70
N CYS A 189 -14.33 -11.02 -1.98
CA CYS A 189 -15.10 -10.71 -0.77
C CYS A 189 -14.27 -10.04 0.36
N GLY A 190 -12.93 -10.10 0.27
CA GLY A 190 -12.00 -9.44 1.20
C GLY A 190 -11.50 -8.05 0.77
N PHE A 191 -11.92 -7.47 -0.38
CA PHE A 191 -11.42 -6.17 -0.84
C PHE A 191 -11.70 -5.04 0.17
N VAL A 192 -12.96 -4.91 0.60
CA VAL A 192 -13.39 -3.87 1.54
C VAL A 192 -12.66 -4.03 2.88
N THR A 193 -12.55 -5.27 3.38
CA THR A 193 -11.81 -5.56 4.61
C THR A 193 -10.34 -5.16 4.52
N ARG A 194 -9.66 -5.48 3.40
CA ARG A 194 -8.27 -5.06 3.18
C ARG A 194 -8.12 -3.55 3.09
N LEU A 195 -9.08 -2.86 2.46
CA LEU A 195 -9.07 -1.41 2.36
C LEU A 195 -9.27 -0.76 3.74
N ILE A 196 -10.23 -1.23 4.53
CA ILE A 196 -10.46 -0.77 5.90
C ILE A 196 -9.21 -1.00 6.76
N LEU A 197 -8.62 -2.20 6.70
CA LEU A 197 -7.41 -2.53 7.45
C LEU A 197 -6.23 -1.62 7.05
N LEU A 198 -6.07 -1.36 5.75
CA LEU A 198 -5.08 -0.42 5.24
C LEU A 198 -5.32 1.00 5.78
N THR A 199 -6.55 1.49 5.72
CA THR A 199 -6.87 2.83 6.23
C THR A 199 -6.60 2.93 7.73
N VAL A 200 -7.02 1.94 8.52
CA VAL A 200 -6.76 1.89 9.97
C VAL A 200 -5.26 1.89 10.25
N TRP A 201 -4.48 1.07 9.53
CA TRP A 201 -3.03 1.05 9.66
C TRP A 201 -2.44 2.44 9.41
N LYS A 202 -2.81 3.09 8.31
CA LYS A 202 -2.25 4.40 7.94
C LYS A 202 -2.65 5.53 8.87
N VAL A 203 -3.85 5.49 9.44
CA VAL A 203 -4.24 6.43 10.51
C VAL A 203 -3.33 6.25 11.72
N VAL A 204 -3.14 5.02 12.19
CA VAL A 204 -2.30 4.74 13.38
C VAL A 204 -0.84 5.12 13.12
N GLU A 205 -0.30 4.69 11.97
CA GLU A 205 1.08 4.95 11.58
C GLU A 205 1.39 6.45 11.52
N LEU A 206 0.59 7.22 10.77
CA LEU A 206 0.81 8.65 10.59
C LEU A 206 0.60 9.42 11.90
N SER A 207 -0.44 9.08 12.68
CA SER A 207 -0.70 9.75 13.96
C SER A 207 0.48 9.58 14.92
N VAL A 208 0.97 8.35 15.07
CA VAL A 208 2.10 8.05 15.97
C VAL A 208 3.39 8.69 15.48
N ARG A 209 3.62 8.71 14.16
CA ARG A 209 4.81 9.34 13.56
C ARG A 209 4.82 10.85 13.79
N VAL A 210 3.69 11.52 13.55
CA VAL A 210 3.51 12.95 13.79
C VAL A 210 3.69 13.30 15.26
N LEU A 211 3.09 12.51 16.17
CA LEU A 211 3.26 12.69 17.61
C LEU A 211 4.73 12.57 18.01
N ALA A 212 5.43 11.52 17.57
CA ALA A 212 6.84 11.32 17.89
C ALA A 212 7.72 12.50 17.42
N ILE A 213 7.51 12.97 16.19
CA ILE A 213 8.28 14.09 15.62
C ILE A 213 7.95 15.41 16.33
N GLY A 214 6.66 15.71 16.55
CA GLY A 214 6.25 16.96 17.19
C GLY A 214 6.66 17.05 18.67
N LEU A 215 6.57 15.95 19.42
CA LEU A 215 7.06 15.88 20.79
C LEU A 215 8.58 16.08 20.81
N PHE A 216 9.33 15.37 19.97
CA PHE A 216 10.79 15.53 19.87
C PHE A 216 11.20 16.95 19.51
N ALA A 217 10.50 17.58 18.55
CA ALA A 217 10.74 18.97 18.17
C ALA A 217 10.56 19.95 19.34
N SER A 218 9.66 19.65 20.27
CA SER A 218 9.44 20.48 21.45
C SER A 218 10.58 20.42 22.47
N ALA A 219 11.39 19.35 22.49
CA ALA A 219 12.53 19.19 23.39
C ALA A 219 13.88 19.56 22.74
N PHE A 220 14.05 19.32 21.43
CA PHE A 220 15.35 19.39 20.78
C PHE A 220 15.29 20.02 19.38
N GLN A 221 14.90 21.30 19.33
CA GLN A 221 14.65 22.09 18.10
C GLN A 221 15.76 22.06 17.02
N PRO A 222 17.06 22.26 17.32
CA PRO A 222 18.06 22.41 16.24
C PRO A 222 18.41 21.09 15.52
N TRP A 223 18.01 19.94 16.06
CA TRP A 223 18.39 18.64 15.52
C TRP A 223 17.21 17.79 15.06
N ILE A 224 16.01 18.37 14.90
CA ILE A 224 14.85 17.66 14.35
C ILE A 224 15.12 17.06 12.97
N ALA A 225 15.96 17.73 12.19
CA ALA A 225 16.34 17.30 10.85
C ALA A 225 17.25 16.06 10.86
N LEU A 226 17.96 15.80 11.96
CA LEU A 226 18.91 14.69 12.04
C LEU A 226 18.24 13.32 11.96
N PRO A 227 17.28 12.94 12.85
CA PRO A 227 16.66 11.62 12.78
C PRO A 227 15.86 11.42 11.48
N ILE A 228 15.19 12.47 11.00
CA ILE A 228 14.43 12.44 9.73
C ILE A 228 15.39 12.26 8.54
N GLY A 229 16.47 13.06 8.49
CA GLY A 229 17.46 13.03 7.41
C GLY A 229 18.26 11.73 7.37
N VAL A 230 18.62 11.16 8.52
CA VAL A 230 19.26 9.84 8.61
C VAL A 230 18.31 8.76 8.07
N HIS A 231 17.04 8.78 8.49
CA HIS A 231 16.05 7.83 7.98
C HIS A 231 15.93 7.92 6.46
N TRP A 232 15.74 9.14 5.94
CA TRP A 232 15.63 9.41 4.52
C TRP A 232 16.86 8.93 3.73
N LEU A 233 18.07 9.22 4.23
CA LEU A 233 19.31 8.84 3.58
C LEU A 233 19.46 7.31 3.50
N VAL A 234 19.24 6.61 4.62
CA VAL A 234 19.31 5.13 4.67
C VAL A 234 18.34 4.51 3.69
N MET A 235 17.10 5.01 3.65
CA MET A 235 16.07 4.51 2.75
C MET A 235 16.39 4.81 1.27
N THR A 236 16.93 6.00 0.99
CA THR A 236 17.38 6.41 -0.37
C THR A 236 18.51 5.54 -0.88
N VAL A 237 19.55 5.33 -0.06
CA VAL A 237 20.67 4.44 -0.45
C VAL A 237 20.16 3.02 -0.68
N THR A 238 19.29 2.51 0.20
CA THR A 238 18.80 1.14 0.11
C THR A 238 17.99 0.90 -1.16
N ILE A 239 17.07 1.80 -1.54
CA ILE A 239 16.28 1.61 -2.76
C ILE A 239 17.15 1.63 -4.03
N ILE A 240 18.16 2.52 -4.07
CA ILE A 240 19.12 2.61 -5.18
C ILE A 240 19.93 1.32 -5.28
N CYS A 241 20.30 0.69 -4.16
CA CYS A 241 21.04 -0.56 -4.15
C CYS A 241 20.19 -1.77 -4.58
N ILE A 242 18.89 -1.77 -4.28
CA ILE A 242 17.99 -2.91 -4.56
C ILE A 242 17.47 -2.87 -6.00
N ASP A 243 17.03 -1.71 -6.47
CA ASP A 243 16.44 -1.56 -7.79
C ASP A 243 17.37 -0.77 -8.72
N LYS A 244 18.13 -1.50 -9.55
CA LYS A 244 19.01 -0.90 -10.56
C LYS A 244 18.24 -0.20 -11.69
N ASN A 245 16.93 -0.38 -11.82
CA ASN A 245 16.11 0.38 -12.77
C ASN A 245 15.57 1.67 -12.14
N ALA A 246 15.53 1.79 -10.81
CA ALA A 246 15.32 3.07 -10.12
C ALA A 246 16.44 4.08 -10.44
N ILE A 247 17.60 3.59 -10.92
CA ILE A 247 18.74 4.36 -11.44
C ILE A 247 18.38 5.11 -12.75
N VAL A 248 17.37 4.69 -13.52
CA VAL A 248 16.98 5.41 -14.77
C VAL A 248 16.29 6.76 -14.46
N PHE A 249 15.80 6.96 -13.24
CA PHE A 249 15.30 8.24 -12.69
C PHE A 249 16.33 8.97 -11.79
N LEU A 250 17.63 8.76 -12.05
CA LEU A 250 18.77 9.05 -11.17
C LEU A 250 18.69 10.40 -10.41
N GLY A 251 18.36 10.32 -9.13
CA GLY A 251 18.49 11.41 -8.17
C GLY A 251 17.16 11.85 -7.59
N ILE A 252 16.46 12.75 -8.29
CA ILE A 252 15.34 13.51 -7.71
C ILE A 252 14.09 12.63 -7.48
N GLY A 253 13.72 11.78 -8.44
CA GLY A 253 12.52 10.94 -8.32
C GLY A 253 12.62 9.96 -7.15
N ALA A 254 13.72 9.21 -7.07
CA ALA A 254 13.97 8.28 -5.96
C ALA A 254 14.06 9.01 -4.61
N ALA A 255 14.74 10.15 -4.54
CA ALA A 255 14.80 10.99 -3.35
C ALA A 255 13.42 11.43 -2.85
N LEU A 256 12.53 11.83 -3.76
CA LEU A 256 11.15 12.24 -3.44
C LEU A 256 10.31 11.06 -2.96
N LEU A 257 10.42 9.90 -3.61
CA LEU A 257 9.74 8.67 -3.18
C LEU A 257 10.21 8.24 -1.78
N MET A 258 11.50 8.37 -1.49
CA MET A 258 12.01 8.03 -0.15
C MET A 258 11.71 9.09 0.90
N ALA A 259 11.47 10.34 0.49
CA ALA A 259 10.93 11.37 1.39
C ALA A 259 9.52 11.00 1.85
N VAL A 260 8.66 10.49 0.95
CA VAL A 260 7.36 9.90 1.32
C VAL A 260 7.55 8.74 2.30
N ASP A 261 8.44 7.80 2.00
CA ASP A 261 8.68 6.62 2.84
C ASP A 261 9.28 6.96 4.22
N THR A 262 9.90 8.13 4.37
CA THR A 262 10.41 8.60 5.66
C THR A 262 9.28 8.96 6.63
N PHE A 263 8.11 9.35 6.11
CA PHE A 263 6.94 9.67 6.90
C PHE A 263 5.91 8.54 6.95
N SER A 264 5.75 7.76 5.87
CA SER A 264 4.84 6.61 5.81
C SER A 264 5.38 5.51 4.91
N ILE A 265 5.46 4.28 5.42
CA ILE A 265 5.92 3.07 4.73
C ILE A 265 5.01 2.79 3.53
N THR A 266 5.38 3.29 2.34
CA THR A 266 4.49 3.32 1.17
C THR A 266 5.10 2.52 0.03
N PHE A 267 6.20 2.99 -0.55
CA PHE A 267 6.91 2.34 -1.65
C PHE A 267 7.74 1.16 -1.16
N SER A 268 8.20 1.19 0.08
CA SER A 268 8.88 0.08 0.76
C SER A 268 8.03 -1.19 0.82
N MET A 269 6.72 -1.09 0.60
CA MET A 269 5.79 -2.24 0.47
C MET A 269 5.99 -3.05 -0.81
N ALA A 270 6.83 -2.59 -1.75
CA ALA A 270 7.12 -3.30 -2.98
C ALA A 270 8.05 -4.51 -2.74
N HIS A 271 9.06 -4.37 -1.88
CA HIS A 271 10.05 -5.40 -1.60
C HIS A 271 10.08 -5.79 -0.13
N ASN A 272 10.28 -7.08 0.16
CA ASN A 272 10.30 -7.58 1.54
C ASN A 272 11.46 -6.94 2.36
N ARG A 273 12.64 -6.80 1.75
CA ARG A 273 13.81 -6.19 2.41
C ARG A 273 13.60 -4.73 2.78
N THR A 274 13.09 -3.91 1.85
CA THR A 274 12.80 -2.49 2.11
C THR A 274 11.70 -2.32 3.14
N PHE A 275 10.69 -3.18 3.13
CA PHE A 275 9.62 -3.17 4.12
C PHE A 275 10.15 -3.37 5.54
N TRP A 276 10.95 -4.42 5.77
CA TRP A 276 11.50 -4.69 7.10
C TRP A 276 12.44 -3.58 7.56
N LEU A 277 13.31 -3.10 6.67
CA LEU A 277 14.22 -2.00 6.99
C LEU A 277 13.44 -0.74 7.40
N SER A 278 12.47 -0.32 6.58
CA SER A 278 11.65 0.87 6.85
C SER A 278 10.82 0.70 8.14
N THR A 279 10.25 -0.48 8.37
CA THR A 279 9.49 -0.78 9.60
C THR A 279 10.36 -0.67 10.85
N VAL A 280 11.55 -1.29 10.85
CA VAL A 280 12.48 -1.23 11.97
C VAL A 280 12.99 0.19 12.19
N LEU A 281 13.33 0.90 11.11
CA LEU A 281 13.86 2.27 11.19
C LEU A 281 12.81 3.26 11.69
N THR A 282 11.54 3.10 11.29
CA THR A 282 10.42 3.90 11.80
C THR A 282 10.16 3.61 13.27
N LEU A 283 10.12 2.33 13.67
CA LEU A 283 9.92 1.93 15.07
C LEU A 283 11.03 2.48 15.97
N LEU A 284 12.30 2.24 15.61
CA LEU A 284 13.46 2.71 16.35
C LEU A 284 13.51 4.24 16.40
N GLY A 285 13.22 4.90 15.28
CA GLY A 285 13.16 6.36 15.21
C GLY A 285 12.10 6.93 16.16
N ASN A 286 10.88 6.38 16.15
CA ASN A 286 9.80 6.84 17.03
C ASN A 286 10.11 6.63 18.51
N ILE A 287 10.61 5.43 18.87
CA ILE A 287 11.01 5.11 20.24
C ILE A 287 12.13 6.04 20.71
N THR A 288 13.14 6.26 19.87
CA THR A 288 14.26 7.16 20.22
C THR A 288 13.78 8.59 20.41
N MET A 289 12.97 9.11 19.48
CA MET A 289 12.43 10.47 19.53
C MET A 289 11.59 10.71 20.79
N VAL A 290 10.65 9.81 21.10
CA VAL A 290 9.79 9.97 22.29
C VAL A 290 10.57 9.76 23.59
N THR A 291 11.55 8.85 23.62
CA THR A 291 12.39 8.62 24.80
C THR A 291 13.24 9.85 25.11
N VAL A 292 13.88 10.45 24.09
CA VAL A 292 14.68 11.67 24.26
C VAL A 292 13.80 12.85 24.69
N TRP A 293 12.61 12.98 24.13
CA TRP A 293 11.66 14.00 24.57
C TRP A 293 11.29 13.80 26.05
N TYR A 294 10.95 12.58 26.45
CA TYR A 294 10.56 12.27 27.81
C TYR A 294 11.70 12.49 28.81
N THR A 295 12.93 12.15 28.47
CA THR A 295 14.07 12.35 29.39
C THR A 295 14.52 13.80 29.53
N LEU A 296 14.35 14.62 28.47
CA LEU A 296 14.85 15.99 28.46
C LEU A 296 13.79 17.02 28.87
N LYS A 297 12.50 16.75 28.64
CA LYS A 297 11.43 17.74 28.80
C LYS A 297 10.23 17.28 29.62
N ALA A 298 9.90 15.99 29.64
CA ALA A 298 8.77 15.54 30.46
C ALA A 298 9.08 15.74 31.93
N GLY A 299 8.11 16.27 32.67
CA GLY A 299 8.39 16.69 34.03
C GLY A 299 7.18 16.95 34.90
N GLN A 300 6.09 17.52 34.35
CA GLN A 300 4.90 17.88 35.14
C GLN A 300 3.57 17.95 34.37
N ASP A 301 3.54 17.73 33.05
CA ASP A 301 2.30 17.86 32.30
C ASP A 301 1.46 16.59 32.34
N TRP A 302 0.12 16.74 32.41
CA TRP A 302 -0.82 15.61 32.51
C TRP A 302 -0.74 14.65 31.30
N TYR A 303 -0.26 15.14 30.17
CA TYR A 303 -0.18 14.41 28.90
C TYR A 303 1.17 13.69 28.71
N ASP A 304 2.16 13.89 29.59
CA ASP A 304 3.52 13.37 29.42
C ASP A 304 3.56 11.83 29.29
N VAL A 305 2.99 11.14 30.28
CA VAL A 305 2.94 9.67 30.33
C VAL A 305 1.98 9.09 29.28
N PRO A 306 0.75 9.61 29.10
CA PRO A 306 -0.14 9.14 28.04
C PRO A 306 0.47 9.28 26.64
N ALA A 307 1.18 10.37 26.35
CA ALA A 307 1.84 10.59 25.06
C ALA A 307 2.98 9.58 24.83
N LEU A 308 3.82 9.34 25.85
CA LEU A 308 4.88 8.33 25.79
C LEU A 308 4.29 6.94 25.49
N VAL A 309 3.32 6.50 26.30
CA VAL A 309 2.69 5.18 26.14
C VAL A 309 1.98 5.08 24.79
N GLY A 310 1.26 6.13 24.38
CA GLY A 310 0.57 6.19 23.11
C GLY A 310 1.50 6.04 21.91
N VAL A 311 2.66 6.71 21.92
CA VAL A 311 3.65 6.60 20.83
C VAL A 311 4.31 5.20 20.82
N LEU A 312 4.65 4.64 21.98
CA LEU A 312 5.27 3.32 22.06
C LEU A 312 4.30 2.22 21.60
N VAL A 313 3.10 2.16 22.19
CA VAL A 313 2.08 1.16 21.85
C VAL A 313 1.65 1.34 20.39
N GLY A 314 1.36 2.57 19.98
CA GLY A 314 0.96 2.88 18.63
C GLY A 314 2.02 2.51 17.58
N SER A 315 3.31 2.65 17.89
CA SER A 315 4.39 2.25 16.97
C SER A 315 4.43 0.73 16.79
N VAL A 316 4.26 -0.04 17.87
CA VAL A 316 4.20 -1.51 17.82
C VAL A 316 2.95 -1.99 17.08
N VAL A 317 1.79 -1.39 17.39
CA VAL A 317 0.52 -1.69 16.70
C VAL A 317 0.63 -1.40 15.21
N SER A 318 1.21 -0.26 14.82
CA SER A 318 1.44 0.08 13.42
C SER A 318 2.31 -0.96 12.72
N ALA A 319 3.45 -1.36 13.32
CA ALA A 319 4.30 -2.39 12.75
C ALA A 319 3.57 -3.74 12.59
N GLY A 320 2.75 -4.12 13.59
CA GLY A 320 1.92 -5.32 13.53
C GLY A 320 0.87 -5.29 12.42
N LEU A 321 0.17 -4.16 12.25
CA LEU A 321 -0.81 -3.99 11.17
C LEU A 321 -0.14 -4.04 9.78
N GLY A 322 1.03 -3.44 9.63
CA GLY A 322 1.84 -3.55 8.41
C GLY A 322 2.25 -4.98 8.10
N PHE A 323 2.68 -5.73 9.11
CA PHE A 323 3.02 -7.16 8.97
C PHE A 323 1.81 -8.00 8.56
N ILE A 324 0.66 -7.82 9.21
CA ILE A 324 -0.59 -8.51 8.85
C ILE A 324 -0.94 -8.25 7.38
N LEU A 325 -0.85 -6.99 6.93
CA LEU A 325 -1.11 -6.65 5.53
C LEU A 325 -0.11 -7.29 4.56
N MET A 326 1.16 -7.45 4.94
CA MET A 326 2.14 -8.18 4.12
C MET A 326 1.85 -9.68 4.03
N VAL A 327 1.37 -10.30 5.12
CA VAL A 327 0.93 -11.70 5.15
C VAL A 327 -0.32 -11.88 4.28
N LEU A 328 -1.32 -11.02 4.43
CA LEU A 328 -2.55 -11.04 3.61
C LEU A 328 -2.29 -10.83 2.12
N ARG A 329 -1.14 -10.25 1.76
CA ARG A 329 -0.68 -10.10 0.37
C ARG A 329 0.11 -11.29 -0.17
N GLY A 330 0.40 -12.29 0.66
CA GLY A 330 1.23 -13.44 0.27
C GLY A 330 2.72 -13.11 0.06
N LYS A 331 3.17 -11.90 0.43
CA LYS A 331 4.58 -11.47 0.33
C LYS A 331 5.45 -12.07 1.44
N ILE A 332 4.82 -12.44 2.56
CA ILE A 332 5.47 -13.06 3.72
C ILE A 332 4.65 -14.30 4.09
N ARG A 333 5.32 -15.45 4.18
CA ARG A 333 4.68 -16.68 4.70
C ARG A 333 4.49 -16.52 6.22
N PRO A 334 3.30 -16.83 6.77
CA PRO A 334 3.10 -16.75 8.22
C PRO A 334 4.02 -17.75 8.94
N PRO A 335 4.52 -17.42 10.14
CA PRO A 335 5.39 -18.31 10.92
C PRO A 335 4.66 -19.62 11.32
N PHE A 336 3.33 -19.62 11.32
CA PHE A 336 2.49 -20.78 11.54
C PHE A 336 1.88 -21.23 10.21
N THR A 337 2.66 -21.90 9.37
CA THR A 337 2.11 -22.68 8.27
C THR A 337 1.69 -24.03 8.82
N CYS A 338 0.38 -24.28 8.89
CA CYS A 338 -0.15 -25.63 9.03
C CYS A 338 0.28 -26.40 7.77
N CYS A 339 0.83 -27.61 7.92
CA CYS A 339 1.51 -28.37 6.85
C CYS A 339 0.64 -28.78 5.64
N CYS A 340 -0.59 -28.27 5.49
CA CYS A 340 -1.56 -28.75 4.51
C CYS A 340 -1.70 -27.88 3.25
N ASP A 341 -1.03 -26.72 3.15
CA ASP A 341 -1.19 -25.85 1.98
C ASP A 341 0.16 -25.65 1.27
N LYS A 342 0.55 -26.67 0.49
CA LYS A 342 1.62 -26.54 -0.50
C LYS A 342 1.01 -26.13 -1.82
N SER A 343 1.51 -25.05 -2.40
CA SER A 343 1.18 -24.66 -3.78
C SER A 343 1.63 -25.76 -4.76
N PRO A 344 1.00 -25.90 -5.94
CA PRO A 344 1.35 -26.91 -6.94
C PRO A 344 2.82 -26.90 -7.38
N GLU A 345 3.52 -25.76 -7.26
CA GLU A 345 4.94 -25.61 -7.61
C GLU A 345 5.90 -26.44 -6.72
N GLU A 346 5.47 -26.89 -5.54
CA GLU A 346 6.32 -27.69 -4.63
C GLU A 346 6.16 -29.21 -4.81
N GLN A 347 5.20 -29.67 -5.64
CA GLN A 347 5.09 -31.08 -6.03
C GLN A 347 5.99 -31.42 -7.22
N ASP A 348 6.26 -30.46 -8.09
CA ASP A 348 7.10 -30.66 -9.28
C ASP A 348 8.60 -30.70 -8.93
N SER A 349 9.00 -30.03 -7.86
CA SER A 349 10.39 -30.00 -7.37
C SER A 349 10.77 -31.17 -6.44
N ARG A 350 9.82 -32.07 -6.16
CA ARG A 350 10.04 -33.33 -5.41
C ARG A 350 9.74 -34.59 -6.23
N ALA A 351 9.34 -34.45 -7.50
CA ALA A 351 9.39 -35.57 -8.41
C ALA A 351 10.87 -35.97 -8.59
N PRO A 352 11.24 -37.24 -8.41
CA PRO A 352 12.58 -37.69 -8.78
C PRO A 352 12.80 -37.43 -10.27
N ASP A 353 14.00 -36.99 -10.65
CA ASP A 353 14.38 -36.83 -12.06
C ASP A 353 14.15 -38.17 -12.81
N PRO A 354 13.49 -38.16 -13.99
CA PRO A 354 13.28 -39.38 -14.78
C PRO A 354 14.58 -40.11 -15.14
N GLU A 355 15.71 -39.38 -15.18
CA GLU A 355 17.03 -39.94 -15.50
C GLU A 355 17.66 -40.75 -14.34
N GLU A 356 17.19 -40.61 -13.10
CA GLU A 356 17.71 -41.38 -11.95
C GLU A 356 16.96 -42.71 -11.72
N GLN A 357 15.83 -42.94 -12.40
CA GLN A 357 15.10 -44.22 -12.35
C GLN A 357 15.62 -45.26 -13.36
N ASP A 358 16.29 -44.84 -14.42
CA ASP A 358 16.80 -45.76 -15.46
C ASP A 358 18.12 -46.44 -15.06
N SER A 359 18.82 -45.90 -14.05
CA SER A 359 20.07 -46.50 -13.52
C SER A 359 19.84 -47.55 -12.42
N ARG A 360 18.58 -47.83 -12.07
CA ARG A 360 18.18 -48.86 -11.08
C ARG A 360 17.35 -49.99 -11.66
N ALA A 361 17.13 -50.01 -12.98
CA ALA A 361 16.58 -51.18 -13.65
C ALA A 361 17.63 -52.32 -13.63
N PRO A 362 17.28 -53.54 -13.21
CA PRO A 362 18.18 -54.68 -13.35
C PRO A 362 18.38 -55.03 -14.83
N ASP A 363 19.60 -55.42 -15.18
CA ASP A 363 20.03 -55.77 -16.54
C ASP A 363 19.12 -56.88 -17.14
N PRO A 364 18.64 -56.75 -18.40
CA PRO A 364 17.73 -57.73 -19.00
C PRO A 364 18.34 -59.13 -19.19
N GLU A 365 19.67 -59.27 -19.14
CA GLU A 365 20.36 -60.55 -19.36
C GLU A 365 20.38 -61.48 -18.12
N GLU A 366 19.95 -61.02 -16.94
CA GLU A 366 19.91 -61.89 -15.74
C GLU A 366 18.52 -62.52 -15.47
N GLN A 367 17.48 -62.18 -16.24
CA GLN A 367 16.14 -62.76 -16.10
C GLN A 367 15.87 -64.00 -16.97
N ASP A 368 16.74 -64.32 -17.94
CA ASP A 368 16.52 -65.44 -18.88
C ASP A 368 17.08 -66.80 -18.38
N SER A 369 17.51 -66.87 -17.12
CA SER A 369 18.04 -68.10 -16.51
C SER A 369 17.10 -68.75 -15.48
N ARG A 370 15.82 -68.33 -15.43
CA ARG A 370 14.85 -68.85 -14.45
C ARG A 370 13.43 -69.15 -14.96
N ALA A 371 13.23 -69.30 -16.26
CA ALA A 371 11.97 -69.83 -16.79
C ALA A 371 11.94 -71.38 -16.63
N PRO A 372 10.88 -71.96 -16.03
CA PRO A 372 10.66 -73.41 -16.07
C PRO A 372 10.02 -73.85 -17.41
N ASP A 373 10.37 -75.07 -17.84
CA ASP A 373 9.97 -75.72 -19.09
C ASP A 373 8.43 -75.86 -19.26
N PRO A 374 7.86 -75.64 -20.47
CA PRO A 374 6.42 -75.62 -20.70
C PRO A 374 5.82 -77.00 -21.03
N GLU A 375 6.09 -78.03 -20.22
CA GLU A 375 5.49 -79.37 -20.35
C GLU A 375 4.64 -79.82 -19.15
N GLU A 376 4.23 -78.90 -18.27
CA GLU A 376 3.41 -79.24 -17.09
C GLU A 376 2.21 -78.29 -16.85
N GLN A 377 1.53 -77.90 -17.94
CA GLN A 377 0.26 -77.15 -17.87
C GLN A 377 -0.90 -77.78 -18.64
N ASP A 378 -0.79 -79.09 -18.94
CA ASP A 378 -1.89 -79.89 -19.46
C ASP A 378 -2.34 -80.88 -18.39
N SER A 379 -3.20 -80.43 -17.46
CA SER A 379 -4.07 -81.27 -16.62
C SER A 379 -4.81 -80.47 -15.54
N ARG A 380 -5.65 -79.50 -15.95
CA ARG A 380 -6.82 -79.05 -15.14
C ARG A 380 -7.72 -78.10 -15.92
N ALA A 381 -8.38 -78.62 -16.95
CA ALA A 381 -9.58 -78.03 -17.52
C ALA A 381 -10.70 -79.09 -17.46
N PRO A 382 -11.87 -78.82 -16.84
CA PRO A 382 -13.04 -79.66 -17.00
C PRO A 382 -13.81 -79.28 -18.28
N ASP A 383 -14.31 -80.32 -18.96
CA ASP A 383 -14.99 -80.35 -20.27
C ASP A 383 -16.28 -79.51 -20.36
N PRO A 384 -16.63 -78.91 -21.52
CA PRO A 384 -17.83 -78.12 -21.71
C PRO A 384 -18.95 -78.95 -22.34
N GLU A 385 -19.60 -79.84 -21.57
CA GLU A 385 -20.87 -80.46 -21.99
C GLU A 385 -21.71 -80.84 -20.76
N GLU A 386 -22.27 -79.83 -20.10
CA GLU A 386 -23.48 -79.98 -19.27
C GLU A 386 -24.22 -78.63 -19.24
N GLN A 387 -24.60 -78.15 -20.43
CA GLN A 387 -25.63 -77.12 -20.59
C GLN A 387 -26.98 -77.82 -20.71
N ASP A 388 -27.60 -78.12 -19.57
CA ASP A 388 -29.05 -78.15 -19.50
C ASP A 388 -29.48 -77.99 -18.04
N LEU A 389 -30.54 -77.21 -17.87
CA LEU A 389 -31.28 -76.87 -16.64
C LEU A 389 -30.98 -75.50 -16.02
N LEU A 390 -32.05 -74.70 -16.04
CA LEU A 390 -32.40 -73.59 -15.15
C LEU A 390 -32.10 -72.17 -15.64
N ALA A 391 -32.73 -71.80 -16.75
CA ALA A 391 -33.27 -70.45 -16.86
C ALA A 391 -34.71 -70.40 -16.32
N PRO A 392 -35.06 -69.43 -15.45
CA PRO A 392 -36.43 -68.95 -15.36
C PRO A 392 -36.54 -67.48 -15.79
N SER A 393 -37.55 -67.23 -16.63
CA SER A 393 -38.04 -65.91 -17.03
C SER A 393 -38.88 -65.23 -15.91
N PRO A 394 -39.22 -63.93 -16.02
CA PRO A 394 -39.56 -63.04 -14.91
C PRO A 394 -41.06 -62.93 -14.63
N ARG A 395 -41.46 -62.73 -13.36
CA ARG A 395 -42.69 -62.02 -12.97
C ARG A 395 -42.74 -61.64 -11.46
N THR A 396 -42.86 -60.33 -11.23
CA THR A 396 -43.77 -59.58 -10.33
C THR A 396 -43.99 -60.01 -8.88
N TYR A 397 -43.77 -59.09 -7.92
CA TYR A 397 -44.66 -58.51 -6.86
C TYR A 397 -43.75 -57.74 -5.86
N MET A 398 -43.94 -56.43 -5.62
CA MET A 398 -44.54 -55.83 -4.39
C MET A 398 -44.17 -56.58 -3.10
N GLU A 399 -43.69 -56.00 -2.00
CA GLU A 399 -43.98 -54.71 -1.35
C GLU A 399 -43.00 -54.54 -0.15
N PHE A 400 -42.67 -53.28 0.18
CA PHE A 400 -42.53 -52.68 1.51
C PHE A 400 -41.52 -53.14 2.60
N GLU A 401 -40.81 -52.11 3.13
CA GLU A 401 -40.43 -51.84 4.54
C GLU A 401 -39.47 -52.81 5.25
N THR A 402 -38.54 -52.43 6.13
CA THR A 402 -38.22 -51.23 6.91
C THR A 402 -36.83 -51.42 7.57
N ASN A 403 -36.16 -50.30 7.91
CA ASN A 403 -35.20 -50.11 9.03
C ASN A 403 -33.97 -51.06 9.13
N VAL A 404 -32.71 -50.61 9.12
CA VAL A 404 -32.05 -49.52 9.87
C VAL A 404 -30.81 -49.08 9.10
#